data_AF-A0A520W3V4-F1
#
_entry.id   AF-A0A520W3V4-F1
#
_cell.length_a   1.000
_cell.length_b   1.000
_cell.length_c   1.000
_cell.angle_alpha   90.00
_cell.angle_beta   90.00
_cell.angle_gamma   90.00
#
_symmetry.space_group_name_H-M   'P 1'
#
loop_
_entity.id
_entity.type
_entity.pdbx_description
1 polymer ?
#
loop_
_entity_poly.entity_id
_entity_poly.type
_entity_poly.pdbx_seq_one_letter_code
_entity_poly.pdbx_strand_id
1 'polypeptide(L)'
;MFLLQMLILPSSAVGQHWPQFRGPDASGVVADNQELPETWSRSNNVAWRTEIPGLGWSSPVITNDLVVFTTVVSNGDVEFPEGGWYGGGERDVPGDIHHWVVYGLDLETGSTRWTTEIHAGVPESSHHVKNTFASETPVTDGERLYVTFGNVGIYALDLSGTVLWSRDLPALQTRNGWGTAGSPVIHDGRLYMVVDNEEQSYIAALSSETGAEVWRTDRDEGSNWATPYIWEHEQRTEIVTLGTDKVRSYDLNGNLLWELSGMSSIVIPTPITAHGLLYIESGYIGDFFRPVYAIRPGASGDISLAEGTSSNNYVAWSLDQGGSYHPSPLVYGDYYYTLLDRGMLTAHNARTGEEIYGRQRITVGEGFTASPWAYNGKIFALSERGTTYVIEAGPEFRVIGENELDEFTMATPAVLNDSLIIRTSEAVYRIANQ
;
A
#
# COMPACT_ATOMS: atom_id res chain seq x y z
N MET A 1 48.62 1.81 35.72
CA MET A 1 48.02 2.30 34.47
C MET A 1 47.31 1.11 33.83
N PHE A 2 46.04 0.90 34.17
CA PHE A 2 45.25 -0.21 33.64
C PHE A 2 44.59 0.28 32.35
N LEU A 3 44.96 -0.31 31.21
CA LEU A 3 44.26 -0.10 29.94
C LEU A 3 42.91 -0.81 30.01
N LEU A 4 41.83 -0.03 29.90
CA LEU A 4 40.48 -0.54 29.71
C LEU A 4 40.34 -0.94 28.23
N GLN A 5 40.30 -2.23 27.94
CA GLN A 5 39.91 -2.75 26.62
C GLN A 5 38.39 -2.59 26.49
N MET A 6 37.94 -1.65 25.66
CA MET A 6 36.56 -1.61 25.17
C MET A 6 36.32 -2.84 24.30
N LEU A 7 35.51 -3.78 24.78
CA LEU A 7 34.89 -4.80 23.93
C LEU A 7 33.87 -4.08 23.04
N ILE A 8 34.15 -4.01 21.74
CA ILE A 8 33.15 -3.67 20.72
C ILE A 8 32.34 -4.96 20.53
N LEU A 9 31.13 -5.01 21.09
CA LEU A 9 30.17 -6.03 20.73
C LEU A 9 29.79 -5.79 19.26
N PRO A 10 29.81 -6.82 18.39
CA PRO A 10 29.28 -6.66 17.04
C PRO A 10 27.83 -6.23 17.17
N SER A 11 27.48 -5.10 16.56
CA SER A 11 26.08 -4.79 16.28
C SER A 11 25.59 -5.96 15.45
N SER A 12 24.71 -6.80 16.00
CA SER A 12 23.88 -7.66 15.18
C SER A 12 23.29 -6.76 14.10
N ALA A 13 23.63 -7.01 12.84
CA ALA A 13 22.98 -6.34 11.73
C ALA A 13 21.50 -6.65 11.90
N VAL A 14 20.74 -5.65 12.32
CA VAL A 14 19.28 -5.73 12.26
C VAL A 14 19.02 -5.82 10.76
N GLY A 15 18.57 -6.99 10.30
CA GLY A 15 18.28 -7.22 8.89
C GLY A 15 17.32 -6.14 8.39
N GLN A 16 17.37 -5.86 7.09
CA GLN A 16 16.55 -4.78 6.53
C GLN A 16 15.06 -5.12 6.72
N HIS A 17 14.25 -4.13 7.10
CA HIS A 17 12.87 -4.37 7.53
C HIS A 17 11.91 -3.40 6.86
N TRP A 18 10.96 -3.94 6.09
CA TRP A 18 9.89 -3.24 5.38
C TRP A 18 8.61 -4.07 5.52
N PRO A 19 7.90 -3.97 6.66
CA PRO A 19 7.00 -5.02 7.11
C PRO A 19 5.64 -5.07 6.41
N GLN A 20 5.24 -3.98 5.75
CA GLN A 20 3.90 -3.81 5.19
C GLN A 20 3.92 -2.87 3.99
N PHE A 21 2.76 -2.69 3.36
CA PHE A 21 2.58 -1.73 2.27
C PHE A 21 3.11 -0.34 2.68
N ARG A 22 4.03 0.21 1.86
CA ARG A 22 4.68 1.51 2.09
C ARG A 22 5.51 1.63 3.38
N GLY A 23 5.94 0.50 3.95
CA GLY A 23 6.94 0.44 5.01
C GLY A 23 6.37 0.55 6.42
N PRO A 24 7.24 0.67 7.44
CA PRO A 24 6.85 0.58 8.85
C PRO A 24 5.69 1.51 9.25
N ASP A 25 5.67 2.74 8.73
CA ASP A 25 4.64 3.74 9.03
C ASP A 25 3.57 3.89 7.93
N ALA A 26 3.60 3.01 6.92
CA ALA A 26 2.85 3.10 5.66
C ALA A 26 3.01 4.44 4.91
N SER A 27 4.08 5.18 5.18
CA SER A 27 4.29 6.55 4.68
C SER A 27 4.98 6.61 3.32
N GLY A 28 5.74 5.58 2.92
CA GLY A 28 6.61 5.63 1.74
C GLY A 28 7.77 6.64 1.87
N VAL A 29 8.08 7.10 3.08
CA VAL A 29 9.20 8.00 3.37
C VAL A 29 10.23 7.27 4.21
N VAL A 30 11.48 7.38 3.81
CA VAL A 30 12.62 6.89 4.61
C VAL A 30 13.55 8.03 4.98
N ALA A 31 14.43 7.77 5.95
CA ALA A 31 15.50 8.70 6.26
C ALA A 31 16.45 8.85 5.05
N ASP A 32 16.93 10.07 4.84
CA ASP A 32 17.90 10.36 3.80
C ASP A 32 19.17 9.52 4.00
N ASN A 33 19.60 8.83 2.94
CA ASN A 33 20.84 8.08 2.88
C ASN A 33 21.46 8.24 1.49
N GLN A 34 22.73 8.65 1.44
CA GLN A 34 23.47 8.83 0.19
C GLN A 34 23.73 7.50 -0.54
N GLU A 35 23.60 6.36 0.14
CA GLU A 35 23.73 5.04 -0.47
C GLU A 35 22.49 4.63 -1.29
N LEU A 36 21.34 5.29 -1.08
CA LEU A 36 20.12 5.01 -1.84
C LEU A 36 20.28 5.38 -3.32
N PRO A 37 19.82 4.53 -4.25
CA PRO A 37 19.95 4.80 -5.68
C PRO A 37 19.04 5.93 -6.11
N GLU A 38 19.54 6.86 -6.92
CA GLU A 38 18.72 7.94 -7.52
C GLU A 38 18.61 7.80 -9.03
N THR A 39 19.52 7.04 -9.62
CA THR A 39 19.56 6.73 -11.05
C THR A 39 19.66 5.23 -11.24
N TRP A 40 18.91 4.69 -12.20
CA TRP A 40 18.96 3.28 -12.61
C TRP A 40 18.33 3.11 -13.99
N SER A 41 18.50 1.94 -14.56
CA SER A 41 17.75 1.50 -15.73
C SER A 41 17.49 0.00 -15.60
N ARG A 42 16.96 -0.62 -16.65
CA ARG A 42 16.84 -2.08 -16.73
C ARG A 42 18.15 -2.85 -16.49
N SER A 43 19.31 -2.22 -16.72
CA SER A 43 20.62 -2.87 -16.57
C SER A 43 21.65 -2.10 -15.72
N ASN A 44 21.45 -0.81 -15.47
CA ASN A 44 22.35 0.00 -14.64
C ASN A 44 21.83 0.09 -13.21
N ASN A 45 22.72 0.00 -12.21
CA ASN A 45 22.37 0.00 -10.79
C ASN A 45 21.36 -1.10 -10.42
N VAL A 46 21.46 -2.27 -11.07
CA VAL A 46 20.64 -3.46 -10.80
C VAL A 46 21.53 -4.52 -10.14
N ALA A 47 21.36 -4.74 -8.84
CA ALA A 47 22.06 -5.78 -8.11
C ALA A 47 21.63 -7.18 -8.58
N TRP A 48 20.33 -7.37 -8.76
CA TRP A 48 19.75 -8.56 -9.37
C TRP A 48 18.35 -8.28 -9.94
N ARG A 49 17.93 -9.14 -10.87
CA ARG A 49 16.57 -9.22 -11.43
C ARG A 49 16.16 -10.69 -11.45
N THR A 50 15.02 -11.00 -10.86
CA THR A 50 14.47 -12.36 -10.79
C THR A 50 13.12 -12.39 -11.49
N GLU A 51 12.99 -13.19 -12.55
CA GLU A 51 11.73 -13.40 -13.26
C GLU A 51 10.75 -14.18 -12.39
N ILE A 52 9.50 -13.71 -12.33
CA ILE A 52 8.46 -14.27 -11.49
C ILE A 52 7.29 -14.73 -12.36
N PRO A 53 6.93 -16.03 -12.32
CA PRO A 53 5.73 -16.52 -12.99
C PRO A 53 4.43 -15.96 -12.40
N GLY A 54 3.42 -15.88 -13.26
CA GLY A 54 2.07 -15.46 -12.87
C GLY A 54 1.91 -13.94 -12.85
N LEU A 55 0.81 -13.48 -12.26
CA LEU A 55 0.44 -12.08 -12.17
C LEU A 55 0.00 -11.74 -10.74
N GLY A 56 0.43 -10.57 -10.25
CA GLY A 56 0.04 -10.09 -8.92
C GLY A 56 0.57 -8.68 -8.65
N TRP A 57 -0.17 -7.89 -7.87
CA TRP A 57 0.15 -6.48 -7.57
C TRP A 57 0.55 -6.21 -6.13
N SER A 58 0.65 -7.23 -5.30
CA SER A 58 1.15 -7.06 -3.95
C SER A 58 2.54 -6.43 -3.95
N SER A 59 2.71 -5.42 -3.10
CA SER A 59 4.00 -4.77 -2.93
C SER A 59 4.94 -5.70 -2.17
N PRO A 60 6.25 -5.69 -2.45
CA PRO A 60 7.20 -6.51 -1.72
C PRO A 60 7.29 -6.06 -0.26
N VAL A 61 7.33 -7.02 0.66
CA VAL A 61 7.72 -6.80 2.06
C VAL A 61 9.04 -7.48 2.34
N ILE A 62 9.82 -6.90 3.27
CA ILE A 62 11.17 -7.38 3.59
C ILE A 62 11.28 -7.61 5.09
N THR A 63 11.79 -8.77 5.46
CA THR A 63 12.10 -9.12 6.84
C THR A 63 13.23 -10.14 6.88
N ASN A 64 14.22 -9.97 7.76
CA ASN A 64 15.33 -10.93 7.91
C ASN A 64 15.98 -11.35 6.57
N ASP A 65 16.28 -10.37 5.71
CA ASP A 65 16.87 -10.54 4.38
C ASP A 65 16.05 -11.45 3.44
N LEU A 66 14.74 -11.53 3.68
CA LEU A 66 13.76 -12.24 2.87
C LEU A 66 12.83 -11.22 2.22
N VAL A 67 12.74 -11.26 0.90
CA VAL A 67 11.76 -10.50 0.11
C VAL A 67 10.54 -11.38 -0.12
N VAL A 68 9.36 -10.94 0.33
CA VAL A 68 8.11 -11.70 0.24
C VAL A 68 7.06 -10.93 -0.54
N PHE A 69 6.36 -11.63 -1.43
CA PHE A 69 5.24 -11.12 -2.20
C PHE A 69 4.37 -12.29 -2.69
N THR A 70 3.22 -11.96 -3.27
CA THR A 70 2.22 -12.94 -3.74
C THR A 70 1.98 -12.86 -5.24
N THR A 71 1.74 -13.98 -5.89
CA THR A 71 1.42 -14.07 -7.33
C THR A 71 0.39 -15.17 -7.56
N VAL A 72 -0.34 -15.08 -8.67
CA VAL A 72 -1.23 -16.15 -9.14
C VAL A 72 -0.78 -16.62 -10.51
N VAL A 73 -0.55 -17.92 -10.65
CA VAL A 73 -0.19 -18.59 -11.91
C VAL A 73 -1.43 -19.29 -12.46
N SER A 74 -1.80 -19.00 -13.71
CA SER A 74 -2.93 -19.65 -14.39
C SER A 74 -2.43 -20.77 -15.31
N ASN A 75 -3.22 -21.84 -15.43
CA ASN A 75 -3.01 -22.91 -16.41
C ASN A 75 -3.57 -22.55 -17.81
N GLY A 76 -4.33 -21.46 -17.91
CA GLY A 76 -4.86 -20.89 -19.14
C GLY A 76 -4.07 -19.66 -19.61
N ASP A 77 -4.70 -18.91 -20.51
CA ASP A 77 -4.14 -17.65 -21.01
C ASP A 77 -4.40 -16.53 -19.98
N VAL A 78 -3.34 -15.82 -19.59
CA VAL A 78 -3.45 -14.61 -18.77
C VAL A 78 -3.47 -13.41 -19.70
N GLU A 79 -4.56 -12.64 -19.67
CA GLU A 79 -4.61 -11.39 -20.40
C GLU A 79 -3.67 -10.36 -19.77
N PHE A 80 -2.70 -9.88 -20.55
CA PHE A 80 -1.73 -8.92 -20.06
C PHE A 80 -2.42 -7.60 -19.68
N PRO A 81 -2.02 -6.95 -18.57
CA PRO A 81 -2.58 -5.66 -18.19
C PRO A 81 -2.28 -4.61 -19.26
N GLU A 82 -3.32 -3.91 -19.70
CA GLU A 82 -3.11 -2.70 -20.49
C GLU A 82 -2.82 -1.54 -19.50
N GLY A 83 -1.88 -0.66 -19.83
CA GLY A 83 -1.63 0.53 -19.02
C GLY A 83 -2.52 1.72 -19.37
N GLY A 84 -2.65 2.65 -18.43
CA GLY A 84 -3.32 3.92 -18.64
C GLY A 84 -4.67 4.03 -17.95
N TRP A 85 -5.57 4.79 -18.57
CA TRP A 85 -6.80 5.21 -17.94
C TRP A 85 -7.95 4.25 -18.22
N TYR A 86 -8.61 3.78 -17.16
CA TYR A 86 -9.82 2.96 -17.24
C TYR A 86 -10.97 3.69 -16.55
N GLY A 87 -12.09 3.81 -17.26
CA GLY A 87 -13.37 4.25 -16.71
C GLY A 87 -14.23 3.11 -16.16
N GLY A 88 -13.65 1.91 -16.02
CA GLY A 88 -14.32 0.65 -15.68
C GLY A 88 -13.84 -0.51 -16.57
N GLY A 89 -14.10 -1.73 -16.12
CA GLY A 89 -13.82 -2.97 -16.84
C GLY A 89 -13.56 -4.14 -15.87
N GLU A 90 -14.36 -5.19 -15.99
CA GLU A 90 -14.19 -6.46 -15.30
C GLU A 90 -13.72 -7.54 -16.27
N ARG A 91 -12.93 -8.49 -15.78
CA ARG A 91 -12.57 -9.71 -16.51
C ARG A 91 -13.73 -10.70 -16.45
N ASP A 92 -13.80 -11.63 -17.39
CA ASP A 92 -14.66 -12.79 -17.18
C ASP A 92 -14.11 -13.65 -16.03
N VAL A 93 -15.00 -14.39 -15.35
CA VAL A 93 -14.56 -15.38 -14.37
C VAL A 93 -13.80 -16.49 -15.13
N PRO A 94 -12.52 -16.74 -14.82
CA PRO A 94 -11.75 -17.75 -15.54
C PRO A 94 -12.33 -19.15 -15.37
N GLY A 95 -12.17 -19.99 -16.41
CA GLY A 95 -12.61 -21.39 -16.39
C GLY A 95 -11.48 -22.38 -16.08
N ASP A 96 -10.24 -21.91 -15.99
CA ASP A 96 -9.04 -22.70 -15.78
C ASP A 96 -8.55 -22.64 -14.32
N ILE A 97 -7.70 -23.62 -13.97
CA ILE A 97 -7.12 -23.71 -12.64
C ILE A 97 -6.05 -22.64 -12.48
N HIS A 98 -6.18 -21.88 -11.41
CA HIS A 98 -5.22 -20.89 -10.92
C HIS A 98 -4.50 -21.45 -9.68
N HIS A 99 -3.27 -21.00 -9.47
CA HIS A 99 -2.38 -21.40 -8.39
C HIS A 99 -1.96 -20.14 -7.63
N TRP A 100 -2.36 -20.02 -6.38
CA TRP A 100 -2.05 -18.90 -5.50
C TRP A 100 -0.76 -19.19 -4.75
N VAL A 101 0.28 -18.40 -5.02
CA VAL A 101 1.66 -18.69 -4.60
C VAL A 101 2.26 -17.52 -3.84
N VAL A 102 2.91 -17.85 -2.72
CA VAL A 102 3.76 -16.92 -1.96
C VAL A 102 5.22 -17.21 -2.32
N TYR A 103 5.97 -16.16 -2.65
CA TYR A 103 7.39 -16.25 -2.94
C TYR A 103 8.20 -15.71 -1.77
N GLY A 104 9.30 -16.38 -1.44
CA GLY A 104 10.35 -15.88 -0.58
C GLY A 104 11.68 -15.85 -1.34
N LEU A 105 12.19 -14.66 -1.66
CA LEU A 105 13.49 -14.47 -2.30
C LEU A 105 14.54 -14.05 -1.28
N ASP A 106 15.77 -14.48 -1.51
CA ASP A 106 16.94 -14.00 -0.81
C ASP A 106 17.23 -12.55 -1.21
N LEU A 107 17.30 -11.64 -0.23
CA LEU A 107 17.50 -10.21 -0.48
C LEU A 107 18.82 -9.90 -1.21
N GLU A 108 19.89 -10.63 -0.87
CA GLU A 108 21.21 -10.33 -1.42
C GLU A 108 21.40 -10.85 -2.84
N THR A 109 20.89 -12.05 -3.11
CA THR A 109 21.14 -12.76 -4.38
C THR A 109 19.97 -12.71 -5.35
N GLY A 110 18.76 -12.38 -4.88
CA GLY A 110 17.52 -12.48 -5.65
C GLY A 110 17.06 -13.92 -5.89
N SER A 111 17.80 -14.92 -5.42
CA SER A 111 17.47 -16.33 -5.62
C SER A 111 16.24 -16.73 -4.81
N THR A 112 15.41 -17.60 -5.37
CA THR A 112 14.26 -18.16 -4.66
C THR A 112 14.73 -19.04 -3.51
N ARG A 113 14.44 -18.62 -2.27
CA ARG A 113 14.66 -19.46 -1.07
C ARG A 113 13.56 -20.51 -0.97
N TRP A 114 12.32 -20.11 -1.22
CA TRP A 114 11.16 -21.00 -1.22
C TRP A 114 10.00 -20.41 -2.03
N THR A 115 9.11 -21.30 -2.44
CA THR A 115 7.77 -21.00 -2.96
C THR A 115 6.76 -21.85 -2.23
N THR A 116 5.64 -21.25 -1.84
CA THR A 116 4.54 -21.97 -1.17
C THR A 116 3.28 -21.77 -1.99
N GLU A 117 2.78 -22.85 -2.59
CA GLU A 117 1.44 -22.88 -3.17
C GLU A 117 0.44 -23.03 -2.02
N ILE A 118 -0.35 -21.98 -1.82
CA ILE A 118 -1.31 -21.87 -0.72
C ILE A 118 -2.67 -22.44 -1.13
N HIS A 119 -3.05 -22.27 -2.38
CA HIS A 119 -4.32 -22.74 -2.93
C HIS A 119 -4.18 -23.02 -4.43
N ALA A 120 -4.96 -23.99 -4.92
CA ALA A 120 -5.13 -24.24 -6.35
C ALA A 120 -6.60 -24.54 -6.63
N GLY A 121 -7.18 -23.87 -7.62
CA GLY A 121 -8.61 -23.91 -7.87
C GLY A 121 -9.03 -23.04 -9.05
N VAL A 122 -10.29 -23.17 -9.46
CA VAL A 122 -10.88 -22.24 -10.43
C VAL A 122 -11.36 -21.02 -9.65
N PRO A 123 -10.98 -19.78 -10.01
CA PRO A 123 -11.47 -18.58 -9.31
C PRO A 123 -13.00 -18.51 -9.30
N GLU A 124 -13.58 -18.19 -8.15
CA GLU A 124 -15.04 -18.12 -7.98
C GLU A 124 -15.62 -16.74 -8.30
N SER A 125 -14.77 -15.74 -8.50
CA SER A 125 -15.16 -14.36 -8.79
C SER A 125 -14.36 -13.76 -9.95
N SER A 126 -14.91 -12.69 -10.51
CA SER A 126 -14.20 -11.81 -11.44
C SER A 126 -13.25 -10.87 -10.67
N HIS A 127 -12.49 -10.07 -11.40
CA HIS A 127 -11.73 -8.94 -10.89
C HIS A 127 -11.72 -7.78 -11.92
N HIS A 128 -11.42 -6.57 -11.45
CA HIS A 128 -11.23 -5.41 -12.32
C HIS A 128 -9.98 -5.58 -13.22
N VAL A 129 -9.95 -4.95 -14.40
CA VAL A 129 -8.81 -5.02 -15.35
C VAL A 129 -7.48 -4.52 -14.76
N LYS A 130 -7.54 -3.66 -13.73
CA LYS A 130 -6.38 -3.17 -12.95
C LYS A 130 -6.12 -3.97 -11.66
N ASN A 131 -6.88 -5.03 -11.43
CA ASN A 131 -6.76 -5.90 -10.26
C ASN A 131 -6.24 -7.28 -10.68
N THR A 132 -5.87 -8.11 -9.72
CA THR A 132 -5.48 -9.52 -9.88
C THR A 132 -6.04 -10.32 -8.71
N PHE A 133 -5.95 -11.65 -8.77
CA PHE A 133 -6.23 -12.51 -7.62
C PHE A 133 -5.11 -12.51 -6.56
N ALA A 134 -4.12 -11.61 -6.66
CA ALA A 134 -2.96 -11.49 -5.77
C ALA A 134 -2.55 -10.02 -5.56
N SER A 135 -3.52 -9.16 -5.27
CA SER A 135 -3.28 -7.71 -5.12
C SER A 135 -2.98 -7.28 -3.68
N GLU A 136 -3.47 -8.02 -2.68
CA GLU A 136 -3.24 -7.71 -1.27
C GLU A 136 -1.76 -7.86 -0.91
N THR A 137 -1.19 -6.83 -0.30
CA THR A 137 0.21 -6.82 0.18
C THR A 137 0.32 -7.63 1.47
N PRO A 138 1.27 -8.58 1.59
CA PRO A 138 1.53 -9.27 2.85
C PRO A 138 1.93 -8.30 3.97
N VAL A 139 1.82 -8.77 5.22
CA VAL A 139 2.36 -8.06 6.40
C VAL A 139 3.19 -9.02 7.26
N THR A 140 4.17 -8.50 8.00
CA THR A 140 5.00 -9.30 8.93
C THR A 140 5.22 -8.59 10.26
N ASP A 141 5.28 -9.36 11.34
CA ASP A 141 5.73 -8.92 12.67
C ASP A 141 7.23 -9.17 12.90
N GLY A 142 7.96 -9.62 11.87
CA GLY A 142 9.35 -10.03 11.96
C GLY A 142 9.57 -11.51 12.27
N GLU A 143 8.55 -12.22 12.75
CA GLU A 143 8.59 -13.67 13.06
C GLU A 143 7.75 -14.50 12.09
N ARG A 144 6.60 -13.95 11.68
CA ARG A 144 5.60 -14.59 10.80
C ARG A 144 5.25 -13.68 9.65
N LEU A 145 4.80 -14.30 8.57
CA LEU A 145 4.27 -13.65 7.38
C LEU A 145 2.77 -13.87 7.36
N TYR A 146 1.99 -12.83 7.11
CA TYR A 146 0.55 -12.89 7.00
C TYR A 146 0.14 -12.47 5.60
N VAL A 147 -0.51 -13.39 4.91
CA VAL A 147 -0.82 -13.26 3.49
C VAL A 147 -2.32 -13.39 3.30
N THR A 148 -2.91 -12.42 2.61
CA THR A 148 -4.29 -12.49 2.16
C THR A 148 -4.31 -12.73 0.66
N PHE A 149 -5.14 -13.68 0.24
CA PHE A 149 -5.62 -13.78 -1.12
C PHE A 149 -7.12 -13.57 -1.05
N GLY A 150 -7.56 -12.41 -1.54
CA GLY A 150 -8.96 -12.05 -1.61
C GLY A 150 -9.85 -13.15 -2.18
N ASN A 151 -11.02 -13.36 -1.58
CA ASN A 151 -11.97 -14.41 -1.97
C ASN A 151 -11.42 -15.85 -1.93
N VAL A 152 -10.25 -16.07 -1.30
CA VAL A 152 -9.68 -17.40 -1.05
C VAL A 152 -9.42 -17.59 0.43
N GLY A 153 -8.57 -16.77 1.04
CA GLY A 153 -8.23 -16.93 2.45
C GLY A 153 -7.15 -15.99 2.97
N ILE A 154 -6.96 -16.04 4.28
CA ILE A 154 -5.84 -15.43 5.00
C ILE A 154 -5.00 -16.53 5.66
N TYR A 155 -3.69 -16.38 5.60
CA TYR A 155 -2.73 -17.42 5.95
C TYR A 155 -1.61 -16.80 6.79
N ALA A 156 -1.17 -17.51 7.83
CA ALA A 156 0.11 -17.23 8.46
C ALA A 156 1.14 -18.26 8.04
N LEU A 157 2.34 -17.79 7.70
CA LEU A 157 3.50 -18.61 7.41
C LEU A 157 4.62 -18.24 8.37
N ASP A 158 5.51 -19.18 8.65
CA ASP A 158 6.83 -18.83 9.18
C ASP A 158 7.76 -18.30 8.06
N LEU A 159 8.95 -17.82 8.44
CA LEU A 159 9.93 -17.29 7.48
C LEU A 159 10.54 -18.35 6.54
N SER A 160 10.28 -19.65 6.79
CA SER A 160 10.67 -20.75 5.90
C SER A 160 9.63 -21.04 4.82
N GLY A 161 8.48 -20.34 4.85
CA GLY A 161 7.36 -20.55 3.94
C GLY A 161 6.40 -21.64 4.40
N THR A 162 6.53 -22.16 5.62
CA THR A 162 5.63 -23.19 6.14
C THR A 162 4.35 -22.54 6.65
N VAL A 163 3.19 -22.98 6.17
CA VAL A 163 1.88 -22.52 6.66
C VAL A 163 1.68 -22.98 8.10
N LEU A 164 1.44 -22.02 9.00
CA LEU A 164 1.18 -22.23 10.42
C LEU A 164 -0.32 -22.38 10.68
N TRP A 165 -1.13 -21.53 10.05
CA TRP A 165 -2.58 -21.58 10.09
C TRP A 165 -3.19 -20.93 8.84
N SER A 166 -4.43 -21.28 8.53
CA SER A 166 -5.22 -20.67 7.46
C SER A 166 -6.65 -20.40 7.91
N ARG A 167 -7.31 -19.44 7.26
CA ARG A 167 -8.73 -19.17 7.41
C ARG A 167 -9.33 -18.81 6.06
N ASP A 168 -10.43 -19.45 5.73
CA ASP A 168 -11.13 -19.20 4.47
C ASP A 168 -11.75 -17.80 4.47
N LEU A 169 -11.65 -17.13 3.32
CA LEU A 169 -12.35 -15.89 3.02
C LEU A 169 -13.20 -16.16 1.79
N PRO A 170 -14.50 -16.46 1.94
CA PRO A 170 -15.32 -16.85 0.80
C PRO A 170 -15.43 -15.70 -0.21
N ALA A 171 -15.66 -16.07 -1.47
CA ALA A 171 -15.99 -15.11 -2.50
C ALA A 171 -17.30 -14.40 -2.17
N LEU A 172 -17.23 -13.09 -1.96
CA LEU A 172 -18.38 -12.23 -1.73
C LEU A 172 -18.61 -11.35 -2.96
N GLN A 173 -19.86 -10.95 -3.19
CA GLN A 173 -20.17 -10.05 -4.28
C GLN A 173 -19.49 -8.69 -4.05
N THR A 174 -18.62 -8.28 -4.98
CA THR A 174 -18.03 -6.94 -5.01
C THR A 174 -18.66 -6.09 -6.11
N ARG A 175 -18.57 -4.76 -5.99
CA ARG A 175 -19.05 -3.80 -7.00
C ARG A 175 -18.58 -4.21 -8.39
N ASN A 176 -19.52 -4.46 -9.29
CA ASN A 176 -19.27 -4.91 -10.67
C ASN A 176 -18.32 -6.13 -10.81
N GLY A 177 -18.19 -6.97 -9.77
CA GLY A 177 -17.25 -8.09 -9.78
C GLY A 177 -15.77 -7.66 -9.78
N TRP A 178 -15.45 -6.46 -9.30
CA TRP A 178 -14.09 -5.91 -9.37
C TRP A 178 -13.06 -6.57 -8.44
N GLY A 179 -13.49 -7.49 -7.58
CA GLY A 179 -12.64 -8.22 -6.65
C GLY A 179 -12.21 -7.36 -5.46
N THR A 180 -11.33 -7.91 -4.64
CA THR A 180 -10.81 -7.26 -3.42
C THR A 180 -9.38 -6.73 -3.64
N ALA A 181 -8.91 -5.88 -2.73
CA ALA A 181 -7.51 -5.45 -2.68
C ALA A 181 -7.05 -4.94 -1.29
N GLY A 182 -7.94 -4.91 -0.29
CA GLY A 182 -7.60 -4.44 1.05
C GLY A 182 -6.61 -5.38 1.73
N SER A 183 -5.43 -4.86 2.10
CA SER A 183 -4.39 -5.65 2.75
C SER A 183 -4.65 -5.77 4.25
N PRO A 184 -4.19 -6.83 4.94
CA PRO A 184 -4.22 -6.88 6.40
C PRO A 184 -3.15 -5.96 6.99
N VAL A 185 -3.37 -5.50 8.22
CA VAL A 185 -2.34 -4.84 9.05
C VAL A 185 -2.17 -5.57 10.37
N ILE A 186 -0.97 -5.53 10.95
CA ILE A 186 -0.68 -6.16 12.24
C ILE A 186 -0.35 -5.13 13.30
N HIS A 187 -0.90 -5.31 14.49
CA HIS A 187 -0.52 -4.54 15.67
C HIS A 187 -0.81 -5.34 16.94
N ASP A 188 0.15 -5.38 17.87
CA ASP A 188 0.05 -6.04 19.17
C ASP A 188 -0.49 -7.50 19.11
N GLY A 189 0.08 -8.31 18.22
CA GLY A 189 -0.28 -9.72 18.08
C GLY A 189 -1.67 -9.97 17.49
N ARG A 190 -2.26 -8.96 16.83
CA ARG A 190 -3.56 -9.05 16.16
C ARG A 190 -3.45 -8.57 14.72
N LEU A 191 -4.10 -9.29 13.82
CA LEU A 191 -4.32 -8.89 12.44
C LEU A 191 -5.65 -8.16 12.35
N TYR A 192 -5.67 -7.01 11.70
CA TYR A 192 -6.87 -6.27 11.40
C TYR A 192 -7.10 -6.29 9.88
N MET A 193 -8.32 -6.64 9.50
CA MET A 193 -8.71 -6.73 8.09
C MET A 193 -10.08 -6.10 7.88
N VAL A 194 -10.22 -5.42 6.76
CA VAL A 194 -11.50 -4.87 6.28
C VAL A 194 -11.90 -5.69 5.07
N VAL A 195 -13.14 -6.18 5.08
CA VAL A 195 -13.75 -6.90 3.95
C VAL A 195 -14.99 -6.14 3.54
N ASP A 196 -14.78 -5.12 2.71
CA ASP A 196 -15.85 -4.29 2.17
C ASP A 196 -16.39 -4.93 0.86
N ASN A 197 -17.70 -5.15 0.79
CA ASN A 197 -18.39 -5.89 -0.27
C ASN A 197 -19.84 -5.39 -0.45
N GLU A 198 -20.60 -5.98 -1.36
CA GLU A 198 -22.00 -5.62 -1.67
C GLU A 198 -23.04 -6.45 -0.89
N GLU A 199 -22.60 -7.36 -0.02
CA GLU A 199 -23.46 -8.16 0.86
C GLU A 199 -23.45 -7.57 2.27
N GLN A 200 -22.51 -8.01 3.12
CA GLN A 200 -22.32 -7.49 4.48
C GLN A 200 -20.84 -7.23 4.70
N SER A 201 -20.48 -5.95 4.69
CA SER A 201 -19.12 -5.51 5.00
C SER A 201 -18.81 -5.66 6.48
N TYR A 202 -17.54 -5.88 6.80
CA TYR A 202 -17.08 -5.97 8.19
C TYR A 202 -15.61 -5.62 8.35
N ILE A 203 -15.25 -5.20 9.56
CA ILE A 203 -13.87 -5.21 10.06
C ILE A 203 -13.74 -6.35 11.08
N ALA A 204 -12.63 -7.06 11.05
CA ALA A 204 -12.34 -8.12 12.02
C ALA A 204 -10.92 -7.99 12.57
N ALA A 205 -10.76 -8.41 13.82
CA ALA A 205 -9.46 -8.69 14.42
C ALA A 205 -9.27 -10.19 14.57
N LEU A 206 -8.13 -10.71 14.11
CA LEU A 206 -7.73 -12.10 14.27
C LEU A 206 -6.50 -12.18 15.17
N SER A 207 -6.38 -13.24 15.97
CA SER A 207 -5.13 -13.57 16.66
C SER A 207 -4.05 -13.87 15.63
N SER A 208 -2.91 -13.18 15.72
CA SER A 208 -1.80 -13.42 14.78
C SER A 208 -1.16 -14.80 15.00
N GLU A 209 -1.21 -15.34 16.21
CA GLU A 209 -0.69 -16.67 16.54
C GLU A 209 -1.55 -17.81 15.99
N THR A 210 -2.88 -17.66 15.99
CA THR A 210 -3.80 -18.79 15.76
C THR A 210 -4.77 -18.61 14.60
N GLY A 211 -4.92 -17.40 14.07
CA GLY A 211 -5.95 -17.06 13.08
C GLY A 211 -7.37 -16.99 13.64
N ALA A 212 -7.56 -17.24 14.94
CA ALA A 212 -8.87 -17.19 15.58
C ALA A 212 -9.42 -15.77 15.60
N GLU A 213 -10.71 -15.62 15.26
CA GLU A 213 -11.40 -14.33 15.34
C GLU A 213 -11.51 -13.87 16.80
N VAL A 214 -10.94 -12.70 17.09
CA VAL A 214 -11.00 -12.05 18.41
C VAL A 214 -12.30 -11.25 18.51
N TRP A 215 -12.61 -10.49 17.48
CA TRP A 215 -13.86 -9.75 17.33
C TRP A 215 -14.14 -9.45 15.86
N ARG A 216 -15.40 -9.13 15.57
CA ARG A 216 -15.88 -8.62 14.29
C ARG A 216 -16.92 -7.54 14.53
N THR A 217 -16.84 -6.47 13.74
CA THR A 217 -17.82 -5.39 13.72
C THR A 217 -18.34 -5.23 12.30
N ASP A 218 -19.65 -5.32 12.14
CA ASP A 218 -20.32 -5.08 10.87
C ASP A 218 -20.17 -3.62 10.44
N ARG A 219 -20.07 -3.41 9.14
CA ARG A 219 -19.88 -2.12 8.48
C ARG A 219 -21.00 -1.91 7.48
N ASP A 220 -21.52 -0.69 7.44
CA ASP A 220 -22.58 -0.28 6.51
C ASP A 220 -21.98 0.37 5.24
N GLU A 221 -20.87 -0.17 4.74
CA GLU A 221 -20.18 0.30 3.53
C GLU A 221 -20.36 -0.70 2.40
N GLY A 222 -20.46 -0.19 1.16
CA GLY A 222 -20.28 -1.01 -0.04
C GLY A 222 -18.80 -1.30 -0.32
N SER A 223 -18.52 -1.95 -1.45
CA SER A 223 -17.16 -2.35 -1.84
C SER A 223 -16.18 -1.18 -1.89
N ASN A 224 -15.05 -1.33 -1.20
CA ASN A 224 -13.93 -0.39 -1.18
C ASN A 224 -12.61 -1.17 -1.10
N TRP A 225 -11.50 -0.51 -1.47
CA TRP A 225 -10.20 -1.17 -1.66
C TRP A 225 -9.08 -0.60 -0.78
N ALA A 226 -9.43 0.26 0.18
CA ALA A 226 -8.46 0.85 1.09
C ALA A 226 -8.00 -0.13 2.17
N THR A 227 -6.70 -0.17 2.41
CA THR A 227 -6.10 -0.92 3.53
C THR A 227 -6.38 -0.17 4.85
N PRO A 228 -6.83 -0.85 5.93
CA PRO A 228 -6.98 -0.22 7.24
C PRO A 228 -5.64 0.32 7.76
N TYR A 229 -5.67 1.38 8.55
CA TYR A 229 -4.47 2.03 9.07
C TYR A 229 -4.46 2.04 10.59
N ILE A 230 -3.33 1.62 11.18
CA ILE A 230 -3.10 1.72 12.62
C ILE A 230 -2.55 3.11 12.91
N TRP A 231 -3.36 3.95 13.55
CA TRP A 231 -2.96 5.28 13.95
C TRP A 231 -2.59 5.30 15.43
N GLU A 232 -1.29 5.31 15.72
CA GLU A 232 -0.75 5.49 17.06
C GLU A 232 -0.47 6.97 17.32
N HIS A 233 -0.99 7.49 18.42
CA HIS A 233 -0.69 8.83 18.89
C HIS A 233 -0.77 8.90 20.42
N GLU A 234 -0.33 10.02 21.01
CA GLU A 234 -0.17 10.17 22.47
C GLU A 234 -1.43 9.89 23.33
N GLN A 235 -2.61 9.87 22.71
CA GLN A 235 -3.88 9.70 23.43
C GLN A 235 -4.39 8.26 23.39
N ARG A 236 -4.17 7.52 22.29
CA ARG A 236 -4.58 6.12 22.08
C ARG A 236 -4.09 5.59 20.72
N THR A 237 -4.28 4.29 20.52
CA THR A 237 -4.16 3.64 19.22
C THR A 237 -5.54 3.43 18.62
N GLU A 238 -5.66 3.69 17.32
CA GLU A 238 -6.90 3.60 16.57
C GLU A 238 -6.73 2.79 15.28
N ILE A 239 -7.80 2.14 14.83
CA ILE A 239 -7.86 1.46 13.53
C ILE A 239 -8.75 2.29 12.62
N VAL A 240 -8.14 2.98 11.67
CA VAL A 240 -8.84 3.86 10.72
C VAL A 240 -9.16 3.07 9.46
N THR A 241 -10.42 3.16 9.03
CA THR A 241 -10.96 2.44 7.89
C THR A 241 -11.67 3.42 6.97
N LEU A 242 -11.37 3.36 5.68
CA LEU A 242 -11.93 4.27 4.69
C LEU A 242 -13.01 3.54 3.89
N GLY A 243 -14.10 4.23 3.60
CA GLY A 243 -15.19 3.72 2.77
C GLY A 243 -15.98 4.85 2.13
N THR A 244 -16.77 4.49 1.12
CA THR A 244 -17.59 5.42 0.31
C THR A 244 -18.45 6.36 1.15
N ASP A 245 -19.21 5.82 2.10
CA ASP A 245 -20.16 6.62 2.88
C ASP A 245 -19.49 7.28 4.08
N LYS A 246 -18.64 6.52 4.78
CA LYS A 246 -17.99 6.96 6.01
C LYS A 246 -16.58 6.40 6.11
N VAL A 247 -15.67 7.25 6.58
CA VAL A 247 -14.47 6.84 7.30
C VAL A 247 -14.86 6.57 8.74
N ARG A 248 -14.36 5.47 9.30
CA ARG A 248 -14.55 5.12 10.71
C ARG A 248 -13.22 4.81 11.37
N SER A 249 -13.12 5.21 12.63
CA SER A 249 -12.04 4.82 13.52
C SER A 249 -12.58 3.95 14.64
N TYR A 250 -11.87 2.86 14.93
CA TYR A 250 -12.19 1.91 15.99
C TYR A 250 -11.07 1.84 17.02
N ASP A 251 -11.41 1.51 18.27
CA ASP A 251 -10.39 1.06 19.22
C ASP A 251 -9.95 -0.39 18.90
N LEU A 252 -8.92 -0.87 19.61
CA LEU A 252 -8.38 -2.22 19.42
C LEU A 252 -9.36 -3.36 19.79
N ASN A 253 -10.53 -3.03 20.36
CA ASN A 253 -11.60 -3.95 20.70
C ASN A 253 -12.78 -3.89 19.72
N GLY A 254 -12.67 -3.09 18.64
CA GLY A 254 -13.70 -2.97 17.61
C GLY A 254 -14.82 -1.99 17.93
N ASN A 255 -14.68 -1.17 18.97
CA ASN A 255 -15.66 -0.13 19.31
C ASN A 255 -15.43 1.11 18.45
N LEU A 256 -16.50 1.64 17.85
CA LEU A 256 -16.45 2.89 17.09
C LEU A 256 -16.06 4.06 17.99
N LEU A 257 -15.04 4.81 17.58
CA LEU A 257 -14.55 6.01 18.26
C LEU A 257 -15.07 7.28 17.60
N TRP A 258 -14.91 7.38 16.27
CA TRP A 258 -15.40 8.50 15.47
C TRP A 258 -15.71 8.08 14.04
N GLU A 259 -16.50 8.91 13.36
CA GLU A 259 -16.84 8.75 11.95
C GLU A 259 -16.77 10.08 11.21
N LEU A 260 -16.45 10.03 9.92
CA LEU A 260 -16.38 11.18 9.03
C LEU A 260 -17.04 10.82 7.70
N SER A 261 -18.00 11.63 7.27
CA SER A 261 -18.65 11.53 5.96
C SER A 261 -18.03 12.49 4.94
N GLY A 262 -18.41 12.31 3.68
CA GLY A 262 -17.90 13.11 2.57
C GLY A 262 -16.65 12.47 1.99
N MET A 263 -16.72 11.21 1.57
CA MET A 263 -15.71 10.60 0.71
C MET A 263 -16.23 10.53 -0.73
N SER A 264 -15.36 10.22 -1.69
CA SER A 264 -15.81 9.84 -3.04
C SER A 264 -16.46 8.46 -3.03
N SER A 265 -17.23 8.15 -4.07
CA SER A 265 -17.97 6.90 -4.24
C SER A 265 -17.09 5.65 -4.32
N ILE A 266 -15.78 5.81 -4.49
CA ILE A 266 -14.76 4.76 -4.38
C ILE A 266 -13.60 5.31 -3.55
N VAL A 267 -13.11 4.49 -2.60
CA VAL A 267 -11.92 4.81 -1.81
C VAL A 267 -10.87 3.69 -1.94
N ILE A 268 -9.65 4.09 -2.31
CA ILE A 268 -8.49 3.23 -2.56
C ILE A 268 -7.25 3.70 -1.78
N PRO A 269 -6.93 5.01 -1.71
CA PRO A 269 -5.74 5.49 -1.02
C PRO A 269 -5.67 5.03 0.44
N THR A 270 -4.49 4.54 0.86
CA THR A 270 -4.23 4.21 2.26
C THR A 270 -3.92 5.49 3.05
N PRO A 271 -4.44 5.65 4.29
CA PRO A 271 -4.10 6.77 5.15
C PRO A 271 -2.60 6.85 5.45
N ILE A 272 -2.12 8.06 5.75
CA ILE A 272 -0.76 8.29 6.25
C ILE A 272 -0.80 9.24 7.45
N THR A 273 0.26 9.25 8.23
CA THR A 273 0.44 10.25 9.29
C THR A 273 1.74 11.02 9.11
N ALA A 274 1.69 12.29 9.48
CA ALA A 274 2.86 13.15 9.62
C ALA A 274 2.47 14.33 10.49
N HIS A 275 3.45 14.94 11.17
CA HIS A 275 3.21 16.18 11.94
C HIS A 275 2.11 16.07 13.02
N GLY A 276 1.87 14.86 13.52
CA GLY A 276 0.79 14.57 14.47
C GLY A 276 -0.62 14.61 13.88
N LEU A 277 -0.75 14.67 12.55
CA LEU A 277 -2.02 14.63 11.82
C LEU A 277 -2.15 13.31 11.06
N LEU A 278 -3.39 12.84 10.95
CA LEU A 278 -3.82 11.77 10.06
C LEU A 278 -4.31 12.38 8.75
N TYR A 279 -3.80 11.93 7.61
CA TYR A 279 -4.25 12.34 6.29
C TYR A 279 -5.03 11.20 5.65
N ILE A 280 -6.24 11.51 5.21
CA ILE A 280 -7.11 10.62 4.45
C ILE A 280 -7.52 11.31 3.16
N GLU A 281 -7.66 10.55 2.08
CA GLU A 281 -8.16 11.09 0.83
C GLU A 281 -8.94 10.05 0.02
N SER A 282 -9.72 10.56 -0.92
CA SER A 282 -10.37 9.76 -1.95
C SER A 282 -10.64 10.65 -3.15
N GLY A 283 -10.56 10.10 -4.35
CA GLY A 283 -10.60 10.92 -5.55
C GLY A 283 -11.04 10.17 -6.78
N TYR A 284 -12.13 9.39 -6.66
CA TYR A 284 -12.69 8.71 -7.83
C TYR A 284 -12.90 9.70 -8.98
N ILE A 285 -12.32 9.35 -10.12
CA ILE A 285 -12.31 10.16 -11.33
C ILE A 285 -13.71 10.47 -11.88
N GLY A 286 -14.71 9.64 -11.56
CA GLY A 286 -16.10 9.87 -11.94
C GLY A 286 -16.82 10.88 -11.07
N ASP A 287 -16.27 11.18 -9.89
CA ASP A 287 -16.88 12.08 -8.91
C ASP A 287 -16.32 13.49 -9.03
N PHE A 288 -17.20 14.45 -8.74
CA PHE A 288 -16.85 15.86 -8.63
C PHE A 288 -16.11 16.17 -7.33
N PHE A 289 -16.53 15.53 -6.24
CA PHE A 289 -15.93 15.68 -4.92
C PHE A 289 -14.79 14.67 -4.75
N ARG A 290 -13.58 15.18 -4.50
CA ARG A 290 -12.33 14.40 -4.37
C ARG A 290 -11.58 14.86 -3.14
N PRO A 291 -12.10 14.50 -1.96
CA PRO A 291 -11.71 15.13 -0.72
C PRO A 291 -10.32 14.68 -0.24
N VAL A 292 -9.66 15.60 0.45
CA VAL A 292 -8.55 15.34 1.38
C VAL A 292 -8.96 15.90 2.73
N TYR A 293 -8.67 15.17 3.81
CA TYR A 293 -8.82 15.66 5.17
C TYR A 293 -7.53 15.42 5.96
N ALA A 294 -7.10 16.44 6.71
CA ALA A 294 -6.11 16.29 7.76
C ALA A 294 -6.81 16.32 9.12
N ILE A 295 -6.63 15.28 9.94
CA ILE A 295 -7.37 15.03 11.17
C ILE A 295 -6.43 15.07 12.37
N ARG A 296 -6.85 15.76 13.42
CA ARG A 296 -6.18 15.88 14.72
C ARG A 296 -6.52 14.67 15.61
N PRO A 297 -5.58 14.24 16.47
CA PRO A 297 -5.80 13.10 17.38
C PRO A 297 -6.89 13.40 18.42
N GLY A 298 -7.53 12.32 18.91
CA GLY A 298 -8.51 12.42 20.00
C GLY A 298 -9.94 12.73 19.57
N ALA A 299 -10.26 12.50 18.29
CA ALA A 299 -11.62 12.64 17.75
C ALA A 299 -12.63 11.72 18.45
N SER A 300 -13.90 12.14 18.51
CA SER A 300 -14.97 11.35 19.12
C SER A 300 -16.30 11.69 18.47
N GLY A 301 -17.10 10.67 18.15
CA GLY A 301 -18.42 10.83 17.51
C GLY A 301 -18.32 11.23 16.03
N ASP A 302 -19.36 11.86 15.50
CA ASP A 302 -19.36 12.38 14.13
C ASP A 302 -18.51 13.65 14.04
N ILE A 303 -17.43 13.58 13.25
CA ILE A 303 -16.49 14.69 13.03
C ILE A 303 -16.62 15.29 11.62
N SER A 304 -17.68 14.96 10.89
CA SER A 304 -17.96 15.46 9.55
C SER A 304 -17.96 17.00 9.52
N LEU A 305 -17.50 17.55 8.39
CA LEU A 305 -17.54 18.98 8.16
C LEU A 305 -18.98 19.43 7.85
N ALA A 306 -19.35 20.60 8.36
CA ALA A 306 -20.56 21.27 7.91
C ALA A 306 -20.36 21.83 6.49
N GLU A 307 -21.43 21.96 5.72
CA GLU A 307 -21.39 22.50 4.36
C GLU A 307 -20.69 23.88 4.32
N GLY A 308 -19.76 24.05 3.38
CA GLY A 308 -19.00 25.28 3.20
C GLY A 308 -17.90 25.53 4.23
N THR A 309 -17.60 24.57 5.11
CA THR A 309 -16.46 24.63 6.04
C THR A 309 -15.32 23.73 5.59
N SER A 310 -14.09 24.11 5.91
CA SER A 310 -12.88 23.32 5.62
C SER A 310 -12.15 22.82 6.87
N SER A 311 -12.68 23.11 8.06
CA SER A 311 -12.10 22.69 9.32
C SER A 311 -13.13 22.70 10.44
N ASN A 312 -12.86 21.92 11.48
CA ASN A 312 -13.57 21.97 12.75
C ASN A 312 -12.59 21.66 13.89
N ASN A 313 -13.09 21.24 15.06
CA ASN A 313 -12.23 20.90 16.19
C ASN A 313 -11.24 19.75 15.89
N TYR A 314 -11.67 18.77 15.09
CA TYR A 314 -10.88 17.58 14.78
C TYR A 314 -10.32 17.58 13.37
N VAL A 315 -11.01 18.12 12.38
CA VAL A 315 -10.47 18.33 11.03
C VAL A 315 -9.65 19.61 11.01
N ALA A 316 -8.34 19.48 10.82
CA ALA A 316 -7.40 20.58 10.78
C ALA A 316 -7.56 21.44 9.54
N TRP A 317 -7.70 20.78 8.40
CA TRP A 317 -7.99 21.38 7.10
C TRP A 317 -8.55 20.31 6.16
N SER A 318 -9.22 20.75 5.10
CA SER A 318 -9.70 19.88 4.03
C SER A 318 -9.55 20.54 2.66
N LEU A 319 -9.51 19.71 1.62
CA LEU A 319 -9.55 20.13 0.22
C LEU A 319 -10.65 19.35 -0.49
N ASP A 320 -11.59 20.04 -1.13
CA ASP A 320 -12.72 19.39 -1.81
C ASP A 320 -12.33 18.68 -3.13
N GLN A 321 -11.18 19.07 -3.71
CA GLN A 321 -10.68 18.58 -5.00
C GLN A 321 -9.17 18.32 -4.97
N GLY A 322 -8.68 17.70 -3.89
CA GLY A 322 -7.27 17.40 -3.68
C GLY A 322 -6.89 15.92 -3.80
N GLY A 323 -7.86 15.00 -3.73
CA GLY A 323 -7.61 13.56 -3.62
C GLY A 323 -7.24 12.88 -4.94
N SER A 324 -6.39 11.86 -4.83
CA SER A 324 -6.05 10.93 -5.91
C SER A 324 -7.08 9.79 -6.06
N TYR A 325 -7.06 9.07 -7.17
CA TYR A 325 -7.88 7.86 -7.31
C TYR A 325 -7.18 6.62 -6.74
N HIS A 326 -6.00 6.22 -7.22
CA HIS A 326 -5.25 5.06 -6.68
C HIS A 326 -4.06 5.40 -5.76
N PRO A 327 -3.10 6.27 -6.15
CA PRO A 327 -1.86 6.45 -5.40
C PRO A 327 -2.11 7.09 -4.04
N SER A 328 -1.68 6.49 -2.92
CA SER A 328 -1.87 7.18 -1.64
C SER A 328 -0.94 8.39 -1.51
N PRO A 329 -1.32 9.42 -0.73
CA PRO A 329 -0.58 10.69 -0.68
C PRO A 329 0.78 10.52 -0.01
N LEU A 330 1.60 11.56 -0.04
CA LEU A 330 2.95 11.57 0.55
C LEU A 330 3.16 12.87 1.33
N VAL A 331 3.68 12.79 2.56
CA VAL A 331 4.17 13.96 3.27
C VAL A 331 5.69 13.86 3.40
N TYR A 332 6.42 14.83 2.83
CA TYR A 332 7.88 14.89 2.93
C TYR A 332 8.32 16.31 3.27
N GLY A 333 9.07 16.45 4.37
CA GLY A 333 9.31 17.76 4.99
C GLY A 333 7.99 18.41 5.44
N ASP A 334 7.75 19.66 5.07
CA ASP A 334 6.54 20.41 5.41
C ASP A 334 5.43 20.33 4.34
N TYR A 335 5.59 19.48 3.34
CA TYR A 335 4.74 19.44 2.15
C TYR A 335 3.91 18.16 2.07
N TYR A 336 2.62 18.32 1.78
CA TYR A 336 1.68 17.27 1.40
C TYR A 336 1.58 17.22 -0.12
N TYR A 337 1.98 16.09 -0.70
CA TYR A 337 1.98 15.84 -2.13
C TYR A 337 0.87 14.86 -2.50
N THR A 338 0.07 15.23 -3.50
CA THR A 338 -0.86 14.30 -4.15
C THR A 338 -0.37 14.00 -5.56
N LEU A 339 -0.05 12.73 -5.82
CA LEU A 339 0.15 12.19 -7.16
C LEU A 339 -1.21 11.79 -7.74
N LEU A 340 -1.66 12.52 -8.75
CA LEU A 340 -2.87 12.19 -9.49
C LEU A 340 -2.52 11.22 -10.62
N ASP A 341 -3.41 10.25 -10.83
CA ASP A 341 -3.26 9.06 -11.67
C ASP A 341 -2.88 9.31 -13.13
N ARG A 342 -3.06 10.54 -13.61
CA ARG A 342 -2.75 10.96 -14.98
C ARG A 342 -1.47 11.79 -15.05
N GLY A 343 -0.50 11.53 -14.17
CA GLY A 343 0.80 12.20 -14.18
C GLY A 343 0.72 13.69 -13.86
N MET A 344 -0.11 14.06 -12.88
CA MET A 344 -0.07 15.39 -12.27
C MET A 344 0.38 15.27 -10.82
N LEU A 345 1.19 16.22 -10.34
CA LEU A 345 1.52 16.38 -8.93
C LEU A 345 0.95 17.71 -8.43
N THR A 346 0.45 17.73 -7.19
CA THR A 346 0.13 18.98 -6.46
C THR A 346 0.92 19.01 -5.17
N ALA A 347 1.12 20.20 -4.59
CA ALA A 347 1.72 20.36 -3.29
C ALA A 347 0.96 21.37 -2.45
N HIS A 348 0.74 21.01 -1.19
CA HIS A 348 0.13 21.85 -0.17
C HIS A 348 1.01 21.85 1.07
N ASN A 349 0.87 22.86 1.93
CA ASN A 349 1.47 22.84 3.25
C ASN A 349 0.81 21.72 4.07
N ALA A 350 1.60 20.78 4.58
CA ALA A 350 1.06 19.62 5.28
C ALA A 350 0.28 19.97 6.55
N ARG A 351 0.59 21.10 7.20
CA ARG A 351 -0.06 21.51 8.47
C ARG A 351 -1.30 22.37 8.25
N THR A 352 -1.37 23.13 7.16
CA THR A 352 -2.44 24.12 6.94
C THR A 352 -3.33 23.84 5.73
N GLY A 353 -2.90 22.98 4.81
CA GLY A 353 -3.59 22.72 3.54
C GLY A 353 -3.46 23.85 2.51
N GLU A 354 -2.67 24.89 2.79
CA GLU A 354 -2.44 26.00 1.86
C GLU A 354 -1.72 25.50 0.59
N GLU A 355 -2.20 25.89 -0.59
CA GLU A 355 -1.56 25.53 -1.86
C GLU A 355 -0.15 26.11 -1.95
N ILE A 356 0.83 25.25 -2.23
CA ILE A 356 2.21 25.64 -2.54
C ILE A 356 2.36 25.74 -4.06
N TYR A 357 1.89 24.72 -4.77
CA TYR A 357 1.63 24.79 -6.20
C TYR A 357 0.46 23.89 -6.58
N GLY A 358 -0.38 24.37 -7.49
CA GLY A 358 -1.46 23.59 -8.09
C GLY A 358 -0.97 22.47 -9.02
N ARG A 359 -1.85 21.95 -9.90
CA ARG A 359 -1.53 20.77 -10.75
C ARG A 359 -0.36 21.03 -11.71
N GLN A 360 0.74 20.32 -11.49
CA GLN A 360 1.93 20.32 -12.33
C GLN A 360 2.07 18.99 -13.07
N ARG A 361 2.41 19.06 -14.36
CA ARG A 361 2.50 17.90 -15.25
C ARG A 361 3.86 17.22 -15.08
N ILE A 362 3.84 15.94 -14.68
CA ILE A 362 5.05 15.08 -14.70
C ILE A 362 5.31 14.63 -16.13
N THR A 363 4.32 13.98 -16.74
CA THR A 363 4.42 13.38 -18.08
C THR A 363 3.05 13.29 -18.76
N VAL A 364 3.03 13.07 -20.07
CA VAL A 364 1.80 12.94 -20.88
C VAL A 364 1.61 11.49 -21.30
N GLY A 365 0.38 10.99 -21.14
CA GLY A 365 -0.01 9.67 -21.67
C GLY A 365 0.34 8.49 -20.78
N GLU A 366 0.78 8.72 -19.54
CA GLU A 366 1.09 7.65 -18.59
C GLU A 366 0.08 7.62 -17.43
N GLY A 367 -0.17 6.40 -16.95
CA GLY A 367 -0.96 6.11 -15.75
C GLY A 367 -0.06 5.90 -14.53
N PHE A 368 -0.55 6.29 -13.36
CA PHE A 368 0.12 6.07 -12.08
C PHE A 368 -0.83 5.36 -11.14
N THR A 369 -0.47 4.13 -10.76
CA THR A 369 -1.16 3.37 -9.70
C THR A 369 -0.27 3.20 -8.47
N ALA A 370 1.03 2.98 -8.66
CA ALA A 370 1.99 2.92 -7.56
C ALA A 370 2.00 4.24 -6.77
N SER A 371 2.08 4.13 -5.45
CA SER A 371 2.19 5.31 -4.58
C SER A 371 3.61 5.89 -4.66
N PRO A 372 3.77 7.23 -4.60
CA PRO A 372 5.09 7.84 -4.60
C PRO A 372 5.84 7.55 -3.29
N TRP A 373 7.18 7.60 -3.36
CA TRP A 373 8.07 7.51 -2.19
C TRP A 373 9.09 8.65 -2.20
N ALA A 374 9.77 8.88 -1.07
CA ALA A 374 10.76 9.96 -0.97
C ALA A 374 11.95 9.68 -0.05
N TYR A 375 13.09 10.27 -0.44
CA TYR A 375 14.34 10.40 0.30
C TYR A 375 15.27 11.38 -0.42
N ASN A 376 16.33 11.84 0.25
CA ASN A 376 17.40 12.70 -0.27
C ASN A 376 16.91 13.96 -1.00
N GLY A 377 15.85 14.60 -0.48
CA GLY A 377 15.26 15.78 -1.10
C GLY A 377 14.49 15.50 -2.39
N LYS A 378 14.11 14.24 -2.65
CA LYS A 378 13.49 13.81 -3.92
C LYS A 378 12.25 12.97 -3.68
N ILE A 379 11.29 13.14 -4.57
CA ILE A 379 10.08 12.34 -4.69
C ILE A 379 10.21 11.49 -5.94
N PHE A 380 9.85 10.23 -5.83
CA PHE A 380 9.89 9.27 -6.92
C PHE A 380 8.46 8.83 -7.23
N ALA A 381 8.08 8.89 -8.51
CA ALA A 381 6.77 8.49 -9.00
C ALA A 381 6.93 7.45 -10.11
N LEU A 382 6.57 6.20 -9.79
CA LEU A 382 6.63 5.07 -10.73
C LEU A 382 5.34 5.00 -11.56
N SER A 383 5.48 5.12 -12.88
CA SER A 383 4.37 4.98 -13.82
C SER A 383 4.12 3.53 -14.19
N GLU A 384 2.92 3.25 -14.69
CA GLU A 384 2.51 1.92 -15.14
C GLU A 384 3.36 1.36 -16.28
N ARG A 385 4.15 2.20 -16.96
CA ARG A 385 5.06 1.78 -18.03
C ARG A 385 6.45 1.37 -17.53
N GLY A 386 6.69 1.47 -16.22
CA GLY A 386 7.98 1.15 -15.62
C GLY A 386 8.97 2.32 -15.63
N THR A 387 8.49 3.54 -15.90
CA THR A 387 9.30 4.76 -15.79
C THR A 387 9.12 5.39 -14.41
N THR A 388 10.20 5.54 -13.66
CA THR A 388 10.21 6.32 -12.42
C THR A 388 10.66 7.73 -12.70
N TYR A 389 9.79 8.70 -12.44
CA TYR A 389 10.12 10.12 -12.51
C TYR A 389 10.68 10.58 -11.18
N VAL A 390 11.83 11.25 -11.22
CA VAL A 390 12.49 11.84 -10.06
C VAL A 390 12.17 13.32 -10.02
N ILE A 391 11.54 13.76 -8.95
CA ILE A 391 11.02 15.12 -8.76
C ILE A 391 11.73 15.72 -7.55
N GLU A 392 12.21 16.94 -7.68
CA GLU A 392 12.76 17.66 -6.53
C GLU A 392 11.66 17.95 -5.51
N ALA A 393 11.90 17.58 -4.25
CA ALA A 393 11.00 17.95 -3.17
C ALA A 393 11.23 19.40 -2.77
N GLY A 394 10.16 20.15 -2.56
CA GLY A 394 10.22 21.55 -2.16
C GLY A 394 9.05 22.39 -2.65
N PRO A 395 9.21 23.73 -2.61
CA PRO A 395 8.16 24.68 -2.98
C PRO A 395 8.05 24.91 -4.49
N GLU A 396 9.00 24.42 -5.28
CA GLU A 396 9.01 24.54 -6.74
C GLU A 396 8.93 23.14 -7.36
N PHE A 397 8.07 22.99 -8.37
CA PHE A 397 7.97 21.73 -9.10
C PHE A 397 9.07 21.63 -10.15
N ARG A 398 9.88 20.57 -10.08
CA ARG A 398 10.89 20.26 -11.09
C ARG A 398 11.11 18.76 -11.21
N VAL A 399 10.85 18.20 -12.40
CA VAL A 399 11.34 16.86 -12.76
C VAL A 399 12.85 16.98 -13.04
N ILE A 400 13.66 16.20 -12.33
CA ILE A 400 15.12 16.25 -12.35
C ILE A 400 15.77 14.98 -12.90
N GLY A 401 15.00 13.93 -13.14
CA GLY A 401 15.50 12.67 -13.71
C GLY A 401 14.40 11.67 -14.02
N GLU A 402 14.76 10.63 -14.76
CA GLU A 402 13.89 9.52 -15.15
C GLU A 402 14.70 8.21 -15.11
N ASN A 403 14.07 7.12 -14.67
CA ASN A 403 14.65 5.79 -14.63
C ASN A 403 13.70 4.78 -15.29
N GLU A 404 14.15 4.08 -16.32
CA GLU A 404 13.29 3.23 -17.15
C GLU A 404 13.61 1.74 -16.94
N LEU A 405 12.57 0.95 -16.61
CA LEU A 405 12.62 -0.51 -16.54
C LEU A 405 12.01 -1.20 -17.78
N ASP A 406 11.21 -0.49 -18.57
CA ASP A 406 10.47 -1.00 -19.73
C ASP A 406 9.58 -2.22 -19.43
N GLU A 407 9.04 -2.30 -18.22
CA GLU A 407 8.15 -3.37 -17.78
C GLU A 407 6.94 -2.77 -17.05
N PHE A 408 5.78 -3.41 -17.20
CA PHE A 408 4.55 -2.88 -16.60
C PHE A 408 4.61 -2.94 -15.07
N THR A 409 4.17 -1.88 -14.39
CA THR A 409 4.22 -1.80 -12.92
C THR A 409 2.93 -1.26 -12.30
N MET A 410 2.60 -1.78 -11.12
CA MET A 410 1.50 -1.28 -10.29
C MET A 410 1.81 -1.37 -8.79
N ALA A 411 2.65 -2.32 -8.41
CA ALA A 411 3.16 -2.46 -7.05
C ALA A 411 4.00 -1.25 -6.63
N THR A 412 3.84 -0.82 -5.38
CA THR A 412 4.68 0.24 -4.81
C THR A 412 6.01 -0.36 -4.35
N PRO A 413 7.17 0.25 -4.67
CA PRO A 413 8.46 -0.28 -4.23
C PRO A 413 8.62 -0.36 -2.71
N ALA A 414 9.48 -1.26 -2.28
CA ALA A 414 10.02 -1.22 -0.92
C ALA A 414 11.36 -0.50 -0.91
N VAL A 415 11.55 0.36 0.10
CA VAL A 415 12.76 1.18 0.24
C VAL A 415 13.57 0.65 1.42
N LEU A 416 14.78 0.18 1.12
CA LEU A 416 15.72 -0.33 2.10
C LEU A 416 16.72 0.76 2.48
N ASN A 417 17.73 0.47 3.30
CA ASN A 417 18.72 1.49 3.67
C ASN A 417 19.60 1.89 2.49
N ASP A 418 19.91 0.95 1.60
CA ASP A 418 20.92 1.07 0.54
C ASP A 418 20.37 0.74 -0.86
N SER A 419 19.11 0.33 -0.95
CA SER A 419 18.56 -0.25 -2.17
C SER A 419 17.03 -0.12 -2.24
N LEU A 420 16.47 -0.40 -3.41
CA LEU A 420 15.03 -0.48 -3.65
C LEU A 420 14.67 -1.88 -4.13
N ILE A 421 13.54 -2.41 -3.66
CA ILE A 421 12.92 -3.59 -4.27
C ILE A 421 11.75 -3.12 -5.12
N ILE A 422 11.87 -3.25 -6.45
CA ILE A 422 10.84 -2.87 -7.41
C ILE A 422 10.26 -4.14 -8.02
N ARG A 423 8.93 -4.27 -7.95
CA ARG A 423 8.20 -5.38 -8.57
C ARG A 423 7.48 -4.91 -9.83
N THR A 424 7.68 -5.63 -10.92
CA THR A 424 7.01 -5.45 -12.21
C THR A 424 6.07 -6.63 -12.47
N SER A 425 5.34 -6.61 -13.58
CA SER A 425 4.54 -7.74 -14.06
C SER A 425 5.39 -8.96 -14.45
N GLU A 426 6.69 -8.79 -14.69
CA GLU A 426 7.58 -9.84 -15.18
C GLU A 426 8.60 -10.31 -14.13
N ALA A 427 9.04 -9.41 -13.25
CA ALA A 427 10.19 -9.64 -12.40
C ALA A 427 10.18 -8.82 -11.11
N VAL A 428 11.06 -9.20 -10.19
CA VAL A 428 11.46 -8.39 -9.04
C VAL A 428 12.91 -7.95 -9.23
N TYR A 429 13.18 -6.68 -8.96
CA TYR A 429 14.49 -6.05 -9.05
C TYR A 429 14.96 -5.65 -7.66
N ARG A 430 16.26 -5.81 -7.40
CA ARG A 430 16.96 -5.00 -6.40
C ARG A 430 17.78 -3.95 -7.13
N ILE A 431 17.39 -2.69 -6.95
CA ILE A 431 18.12 -1.53 -7.45
C ILE A 431 19.06 -1.06 -6.35
N ALA A 432 20.35 -0.94 -6.65
CA ALA A 432 21.38 -0.48 -5.71
C ALA A 432 22.50 0.23 -6.48
N ASN A 433 23.11 1.25 -5.87
CA ASN A 433 24.26 1.93 -6.45
C ASN A 433 25.43 0.94 -6.60
N GLN A 434 26.01 0.82 -7.80
CA GLN A 434 27.16 -0.05 -8.09
C GLN A 434 28.45 0.71 -8.32
#